data_AF-K8X4I8-F1
#
_entry.id   AF-K8X4I8-F1
#
_cell.length_a   1.000
_cell.length_b   1.000
_cell.length_c   1.000
_cell.angle_alpha   90.00
_cell.angle_beta   90.00
_cell.angle_gamma   90.00
#
_symmetry.space_group_name_H-M   'P 1'
#
loop_
_entity.id
_entity.type
_entity.pdbx_description
1 polymer ?
#
loop_
_entity_poly.entity_id
_entity_poly.type
_entity_poly.pdbx_seq_one_letter_code
_entity_poly.pdbx_strand_id
1 'polypeptide(L)'
;MAIKKVLVQEGTFTNFYQSSITYNVGGKTFFLGLSVNKKFIISPITTDGKLNPSGAIDDGVFDDFYDFLQVIYDPDNNQQYLYGINISSKKLELFKILSNGKLESTRKYDYTAGSIKATTFYILKDELYYYSQSARNNAWDIHKYSDY
;
A
#
# COMPACT_ATOMS: atom_id res chain seq x y z
N MET A 1 13.06 -3.05 -28.77
CA MET A 1 11.58 -3.07 -28.65
C MET A 1 11.15 -1.67 -28.26
N ALA A 2 10.32 -0.99 -29.06
CA ALA A 2 9.87 0.36 -28.76
C ALA A 2 8.59 0.31 -27.92
N ILE A 3 8.55 1.05 -26.81
CA ILE A 3 7.35 1.16 -25.96
C ILE A 3 6.47 2.27 -26.54
N LYS A 4 5.23 1.93 -26.93
CA LYS A 4 4.24 2.90 -27.40
C LYS A 4 3.24 3.21 -26.28
N LYS A 5 3.08 4.49 -25.95
CA LYS A 5 2.01 4.96 -25.06
C LYS A 5 0.69 4.97 -25.83
N VAL A 6 -0.34 4.33 -25.26
CA VAL A 6 -1.71 4.34 -25.78
C VAL A 6 -2.65 4.74 -24.63
N LEU A 7 -3.57 5.66 -24.89
CA LEU A 7 -4.63 6.00 -23.95
C LEU A 7 -5.69 4.89 -23.97
N VAL A 8 -5.97 4.28 -22.82
CA VAL A 8 -6.94 3.16 -22.68
C VAL A 8 -8.27 3.63 -22.12
N GLN A 9 -8.25 4.60 -21.20
CA GLN A 9 -9.41 5.19 -20.56
C GLN A 9 -9.04 6.58 -20.02
N GLU A 10 -10.00 7.49 -20.02
CA GLU A 10 -9.92 8.78 -19.34
C GLU A 10 -11.21 9.03 -18.55
N GLY A 11 -11.15 9.89 -17.55
CA GLY A 11 -12.27 10.20 -16.68
C GLY A 11 -11.84 11.14 -15.54
N THR A 12 -12.78 11.48 -14.66
CA THR A 12 -12.54 12.35 -13.51
C THR A 12 -12.96 11.67 -12.21
N PHE A 13 -12.22 11.93 -11.15
CA PHE A 13 -12.61 11.62 -9.78
C PHE A 13 -12.99 12.89 -9.04
N THR A 14 -13.84 12.77 -8.01
CA THR A 14 -14.20 13.88 -7.14
C THR A 14 -13.04 14.32 -6.23
N ASN A 15 -12.11 13.40 -5.89
CA ASN A 15 -10.94 13.69 -5.08
C ASN A 15 -9.66 13.48 -5.89
N PHE A 16 -8.61 14.22 -5.54
CA PHE A 16 -7.25 13.96 -6.02
C PHE A 16 -6.57 12.92 -5.13
N TYR A 17 -6.25 11.75 -5.69
CA TYR A 17 -5.58 10.66 -4.96
C TYR A 17 -4.06 10.77 -5.12
N GLN A 18 -3.42 11.43 -4.14
CA GLN A 18 -1.99 11.73 -4.18
C GLN A 18 -1.11 10.47 -4.07
N SER A 19 -1.53 9.49 -3.27
CA SER A 19 -0.88 8.19 -3.20
C SER A 19 -1.77 7.16 -3.87
N SER A 20 -1.18 6.27 -4.67
CA SER A 20 -1.93 5.19 -5.31
C SER A 20 -1.06 3.96 -5.54
N ILE A 21 -1.72 2.81 -5.61
CA ILE A 21 -1.07 1.53 -5.87
C ILE A 21 -2.05 0.60 -6.57
N THR A 22 -1.51 -0.41 -7.26
CA THR A 22 -2.28 -1.56 -7.72
C THR A 22 -1.83 -2.82 -6.98
N TYR A 23 -2.77 -3.73 -6.75
CA TYR A 23 -2.49 -5.03 -6.15
C TYR A 23 -3.36 -6.10 -6.78
N ASN A 24 -2.92 -7.35 -6.70
CA ASN A 24 -3.62 -8.49 -7.26
C ASN A 24 -4.00 -9.48 -6.16
N VAL A 25 -5.26 -9.87 -6.09
CA VAL A 25 -5.72 -10.93 -5.18
C VAL A 25 -6.78 -11.78 -5.88
N GLY A 26 -6.64 -13.10 -5.77
CA GLY A 26 -7.56 -14.04 -6.41
C GLY A 26 -7.64 -13.89 -7.94
N GLY A 27 -6.54 -13.51 -8.60
CA GLY A 27 -6.48 -13.30 -10.04
C GLY A 27 -7.15 -12.02 -10.53
N LYS A 28 -7.62 -11.15 -9.62
CA LYS A 28 -8.20 -9.84 -9.93
C LYS A 28 -7.25 -8.73 -9.51
N THR A 29 -7.16 -7.70 -10.33
CA THR A 29 -6.33 -6.52 -10.05
C THR A 29 -7.21 -5.38 -9.55
N PHE A 30 -6.73 -4.64 -8.57
CA PHE A 30 -7.44 -3.52 -7.96
C PHE A 30 -6.54 -2.28 -7.96
N PHE A 31 -7.16 -1.12 -8.12
CA PHE A 31 -6.58 0.19 -7.91
C PHE A 31 -6.99 0.68 -6.52
N LEU A 32 -6.03 1.13 -5.73
CA LEU A 32 -6.27 1.94 -4.52
C LEU A 32 -5.77 3.36 -4.78
N GLY A 33 -6.65 4.34 -4.58
CA GLY A 33 -6.29 5.75 -4.51
C GLY A 33 -6.50 6.29 -3.10
N LEU A 34 -5.54 7.07 -2.59
CA LEU A 34 -5.58 7.73 -1.29
C LEU A 34 -5.31 9.23 -1.43
N SER A 35 -6.25 10.03 -0.93
CA SER A 35 -6.21 11.49 -0.94
C SER A 35 -5.61 12.01 0.37
N VAL A 36 -5.03 13.22 0.32
CA VAL A 36 -4.40 13.89 1.48
C VAL A 36 -5.37 14.14 2.64
N ASN A 37 -6.68 14.22 2.36
CA ASN A 37 -7.74 14.28 3.37
C ASN A 37 -8.13 12.89 3.91
N LYS A 38 -7.27 11.89 3.71
CA LYS A 38 -7.41 10.49 4.15
C LYS A 38 -8.52 9.70 3.47
N LYS A 39 -9.24 10.30 2.50
CA LYS A 39 -10.25 9.59 1.71
C LYS A 39 -9.59 8.58 0.79
N PHE A 40 -10.10 7.36 0.77
CA PHE A 40 -9.63 6.32 -0.13
C PHE A 40 -10.74 5.81 -1.05
N ILE A 41 -10.33 5.19 -2.15
CA ILE A 41 -11.19 4.44 -3.07
C ILE A 41 -10.47 3.17 -3.52
N ILE A 42 -11.21 2.06 -3.59
CA ILE A 42 -10.74 0.80 -4.16
C ILE A 42 -11.63 0.43 -5.34
N SER A 43 -11.06 0.40 -6.53
CA SER A 43 -11.77 0.08 -7.77
C SER A 43 -11.13 -1.12 -8.46
N PRO A 44 -11.93 -2.11 -8.92
CA PRO A 44 -11.40 -3.19 -9.74
C PRO A 44 -10.84 -2.66 -11.06
N ILE A 45 -9.76 -3.29 -11.54
CA ILE A 45 -9.23 -3.11 -12.88
C ILE A 45 -9.65 -4.30 -13.73
N THR A 46 -10.27 -4.04 -14.86
CA THR A 46 -10.68 -5.05 -15.84
C THR A 46 -9.48 -5.63 -16.57
N THR A 47 -9.65 -6.77 -17.24
CA THR A 47 -8.58 -7.46 -17.98
C THR A 47 -8.00 -6.65 -19.14
N ASP A 48 -8.73 -5.66 -19.66
CA ASP A 48 -8.27 -4.70 -20.67
C ASP A 48 -7.62 -3.43 -20.06
N GLY A 49 -7.37 -3.42 -18.75
CA GLY A 49 -6.63 -2.35 -18.06
C GLY A 49 -7.44 -1.10 -17.72
N LYS A 50 -8.77 -1.19 -17.72
CA LYS A 50 -9.67 -0.08 -17.37
C LYS A 50 -10.11 -0.18 -15.92
N LEU A 51 -10.39 0.95 -15.29
CA LEU A 51 -11.17 0.97 -14.07
C LEU A 51 -12.60 0.49 -14.38
N ASN A 52 -13.11 -0.41 -13.54
CA ASN A 52 -14.39 -1.06 -13.76
C ASN A 52 -15.54 -0.02 -13.74
N PRO A 53 -16.39 0.02 -14.78
CA PRO A 53 -17.51 0.97 -14.85
C PRO A 53 -18.57 0.73 -13.79
N SER A 54 -18.65 -0.46 -13.18
CA SER A 54 -19.53 -0.73 -12.03
C SER A 54 -19.13 0.04 -10.77
N GLY A 55 -17.97 0.73 -10.78
CA GLY A 55 -17.53 1.61 -9.71
C GLY A 55 -16.58 0.94 -8.71
N ALA A 56 -16.37 1.64 -7.60
CA ALA A 56 -15.55 1.17 -6.49
C ALA A 56 -16.22 0.01 -5.75
N ILE A 57 -15.40 -0.91 -5.23
CA ILE A 57 -15.86 -1.98 -4.32
C ILE A 57 -15.74 -1.56 -2.84
N ASP A 58 -15.00 -0.48 -2.59
CA ASP A 58 -14.79 0.08 -1.27
C ASP A 58 -14.37 1.55 -1.38
N ASP A 59 -14.82 2.34 -0.44
CA ASP A 59 -14.39 3.73 -0.25
C ASP A 59 -14.59 4.12 1.22
N GLY A 60 -13.91 5.18 1.64
CA GLY A 60 -13.98 5.60 3.03
C GLY A 60 -12.89 6.58 3.41
N VAL A 61 -12.58 6.62 4.70
CA VAL A 61 -11.55 7.48 5.28
C VAL A 61 -10.65 6.61 6.15
N PHE A 62 -9.35 6.58 5.85
CA PHE A 62 -8.37 5.97 6.74
C PHE A 62 -8.06 6.87 7.93
N ASP A 63 -7.45 6.30 8.97
CA ASP A 63 -7.06 7.07 10.16
C ASP A 63 -5.91 8.04 9.90
N ASP A 64 -5.08 7.74 8.89
CA ASP A 64 -4.02 8.64 8.44
C ASP A 64 -3.91 8.70 6.90
N PHE A 65 -3.17 9.70 6.43
CA PHE A 65 -2.67 9.72 5.06
C PHE A 65 -1.38 8.89 5.00
N TYR A 66 -1.14 8.18 3.91
CA TYR A 66 0.07 7.38 3.71
C TYR A 66 0.80 7.88 2.47
N ASP A 67 2.00 8.44 2.67
CA ASP A 67 2.86 8.92 1.60
C ASP A 67 3.38 7.78 0.72
N PHE A 68 3.60 6.61 1.34
CA PHE A 68 4.04 5.40 0.65
C PHE A 68 3.07 4.26 0.92
N LEU A 69 2.73 3.53 -0.14
CA LEU A 69 1.93 2.33 -0.12
C LEU A 69 2.73 1.23 -0.80
N GLN A 70 2.78 0.04 -0.21
CA GLN A 70 3.45 -1.11 -0.84
C GLN A 70 2.80 -2.43 -0.41
N VAL A 71 2.69 -3.35 -1.36
CA VAL A 71 2.23 -4.71 -1.13
C VAL A 71 3.39 -5.57 -0.68
N ILE A 72 3.15 -6.41 0.33
CA ILE A 72 4.05 -7.46 0.80
C ILE A 72 3.30 -8.78 0.84
N TYR A 73 4.04 -9.87 0.65
CA TYR A 73 3.49 -11.22 0.63
C TYR A 73 4.08 -12.00 1.80
N ASP A 74 3.19 -12.64 2.55
CA ASP A 74 3.52 -13.67 3.52
C ASP A 74 3.41 -15.04 2.84
N PRO A 75 4.55 -15.68 2.51
CA PRO A 75 4.56 -16.96 1.81
C PRO A 75 4.09 -18.12 2.69
N ASP A 76 4.19 -18.01 4.01
CA ASP A 76 3.88 -19.11 4.92
C ASP A 76 2.35 -19.28 5.07
N ASN A 77 1.61 -18.18 5.04
CA ASN A 77 0.13 -18.17 5.11
C ASN A 77 -0.57 -17.94 3.76
N ASN A 78 0.20 -17.76 2.67
CA ASN A 78 -0.33 -17.35 1.37
C ASN A 78 -1.21 -16.09 1.46
N GLN A 79 -0.79 -15.11 2.26
CA GLN A 79 -1.55 -13.90 2.56
C GLN A 79 -0.81 -12.67 2.05
N GLN A 80 -1.52 -11.76 1.37
CA GLN A 80 -0.97 -10.46 1.01
C GLN A 80 -1.37 -9.40 2.02
N TYR A 81 -0.45 -8.48 2.27
CA TYR A 81 -0.69 -7.29 3.06
C TYR A 81 -0.33 -6.07 2.25
N LEU A 82 -0.96 -4.95 2.57
CA LEU A 82 -0.56 -3.63 2.16
C LEU A 82 -0.03 -2.93 3.40
N TYR A 83 1.14 -2.29 3.35
CA TYR A 83 1.52 -1.33 4.37
C TYR A 83 1.47 0.09 3.84
N GLY A 84 1.08 1.01 4.72
CA GLY A 84 1.09 2.45 4.50
C GLY A 84 2.05 3.11 5.47
N ILE A 85 2.87 4.06 4.99
CA ILE A 85 3.77 4.87 5.82
C ILE A 85 3.37 6.33 5.72
N ASN A 86 3.14 6.97 6.86
CA ASN A 86 3.06 8.41 6.97
C ASN A 86 4.40 8.97 7.47
N ILE A 87 5.06 9.76 6.65
CA ILE A 87 6.39 10.32 6.92
C ILE A 87 6.33 11.36 8.04
N SER A 88 5.25 12.14 8.08
CA SER A 88 5.07 13.28 8.98
C SER A 88 4.71 12.84 10.39
N SER A 89 3.67 11.99 10.53
CA SER A 89 3.22 11.45 11.82
C SER A 89 4.06 10.28 12.31
N LYS A 90 4.98 9.77 11.48
CA LYS A 90 5.84 8.62 11.75
C LYS A 90 5.04 7.36 12.09
N LYS A 91 3.93 7.18 11.39
CA LYS A 91 3.04 6.02 11.56
C LYS A 91 3.18 5.05 10.41
N LEU A 92 3.14 3.78 10.75
CA LEU A 92 2.92 2.68 9.82
C LEU A 92 1.58 2.02 10.14
N GLU A 93 0.84 1.66 9.10
CA GLU A 93 -0.33 0.80 9.22
C GLU A 93 -0.19 -0.40 8.29
N LEU A 94 -0.52 -1.58 8.79
CA LEU A 94 -0.58 -2.82 8.03
C LEU A 94 -2.04 -3.20 7.80
N PHE A 95 -2.40 -3.40 6.54
CA PHE A 95 -3.70 -3.85 6.10
C PHE A 95 -3.62 -5.26 5.53
N LYS A 96 -4.50 -6.15 5.96
CA LYS A 96 -4.70 -7.44 5.31
C LYS A 96 -5.49 -7.22 4.01
N ILE A 97 -4.98 -7.75 2.90
CA ILE A 97 -5.71 -7.74 1.63
C ILE A 97 -6.67 -8.93 1.62
N LEU A 98 -7.97 -8.66 1.68
CA LEU A 98 -9.01 -9.68 1.69
C LEU A 98 -9.21 -10.26 0.28
N SER A 99 -9.77 -11.47 0.20
CA SER A 99 -9.99 -12.17 -1.07
C SER A 99 -10.91 -11.44 -2.05
N ASN A 100 -11.77 -10.55 -1.53
CA ASN A 100 -12.66 -9.70 -2.32
C ASN A 100 -12.00 -8.38 -2.78
N GLY A 101 -10.72 -8.16 -2.47
CA GLY A 101 -9.98 -6.94 -2.77
C GLY A 101 -10.16 -5.81 -1.75
N LYS A 102 -10.96 -5.99 -0.69
CA LYS A 102 -11.04 -4.99 0.38
C LYS A 102 -9.82 -5.04 1.30
N LEU A 103 -9.63 -3.97 2.07
CA LEU A 103 -8.55 -3.86 3.04
C LEU A 103 -9.11 -3.90 4.45
N GLU A 104 -8.50 -4.71 5.30
CA GLU A 104 -8.78 -4.76 6.73
C GLU A 104 -7.57 -4.20 7.48
N SER A 105 -7.75 -3.12 8.23
CA SER A 105 -6.72 -2.63 9.15
C SER A 105 -6.42 -3.71 10.18
N THR A 106 -5.15 -4.08 10.31
CA THR A 106 -4.74 -5.10 11.28
C THR A 106 -3.93 -4.50 12.41
N ARG A 107 -2.96 -3.64 12.09
CA ARG A 107 -1.96 -3.18 13.06
C ARG A 107 -1.45 -1.80 12.70
N LYS A 108 -1.10 -1.03 13.72
CA LYS A 108 -0.46 0.28 13.60
C LYS A 108 0.75 0.34 14.48
N TYR A 109 1.81 0.95 13.97
CA TYR A 109 3.06 1.11 14.69
C TYR A 109 3.53 2.54 14.54
N ASP A 110 4.07 3.10 15.62
CA ASP A 110 4.97 4.22 15.49
C ASP A 110 6.31 3.68 14.98
N TYR A 111 6.93 4.35 14.01
CA TYR A 111 8.28 4.01 13.57
C TYR A 111 9.22 5.17 13.87
N THR A 112 10.36 4.86 14.48
CA THR A 112 11.32 5.89 14.92
C THR A 112 12.44 6.03 13.90
N ALA A 113 12.13 6.51 12.68
CA ALA A 113 13.20 6.87 11.75
C ALA A 113 13.68 8.31 12.05
N GLY A 114 14.98 8.46 12.35
CA GLY A 114 15.62 9.77 12.52
C GLY A 114 15.65 10.61 11.23
N SER A 115 15.44 9.98 10.09
CA SER A 115 15.07 10.57 8.79
C SER A 115 14.95 9.41 7.79
N ILE A 116 13.75 9.07 7.30
CA ILE A 116 13.61 8.03 6.26
C ILE A 116 14.39 8.47 5.01
N LYS A 117 15.20 7.57 4.43
CA LYS A 117 15.72 7.72 3.07
C LYS A 117 15.55 6.45 2.22
N ALA A 118 15.68 5.25 2.80
CA ALA A 118 15.30 3.99 2.17
C ALA A 118 14.72 3.03 3.21
N THR A 119 13.54 2.47 2.94
CA THR A 119 12.82 1.57 3.86
C THR A 119 12.09 0.48 3.08
N THR A 120 12.06 -0.73 3.62
CA THR A 120 11.26 -1.84 3.08
C THR A 120 10.79 -2.72 4.22
N PHE A 121 9.52 -3.12 4.17
CA PHE A 121 8.95 -4.09 5.09
C PHE A 121 8.80 -5.44 4.41
N TYR A 122 8.90 -6.51 5.19
CA TYR A 122 8.72 -7.87 4.72
C TYR A 122 8.25 -8.76 5.86
N ILE A 123 7.56 -9.85 5.51
CA ILE A 123 7.11 -10.86 6.45
C ILE A 123 7.97 -12.11 6.26
N LEU A 124 8.42 -12.68 7.37
CA LEU A 124 9.15 -13.95 7.39
C LEU A 124 8.74 -14.72 8.64
N LYS A 125 8.25 -15.96 8.49
CA LYS A 125 7.80 -16.79 9.62
C LYS A 125 6.83 -16.06 10.54
N ASP A 126 5.78 -15.48 9.95
CA ASP A 126 4.78 -14.77 10.75
C ASP A 126 5.39 -13.63 11.57
N GLU A 127 6.39 -12.92 11.06
CA GLU A 127 6.97 -11.78 11.78
C GLU A 127 7.20 -10.63 10.80
N LEU A 128 6.81 -9.41 11.21
CA LEU A 128 7.01 -8.20 10.42
C LEU A 128 8.40 -7.63 10.72
N TYR A 129 9.24 -7.60 9.70
CA TYR A 129 10.56 -6.99 9.73
C TYR A 129 10.54 -5.67 8.97
N TYR A 130 11.41 -4.75 9.38
CA TYR A 130 11.69 -3.54 8.62
C TYR A 130 13.19 -3.36 8.43
N TYR A 131 13.59 -3.14 7.19
CA TYR A 131 14.90 -2.63 6.83
C TYR A 131 14.87 -1.11 6.74
N SER A 132 15.89 -0.45 7.27
CA SER A 132 16.08 1.00 7.15
C SER A 132 17.54 1.33 6.85
N GLN A 133 17.76 2.37 6.05
CA GLN A 133 19.09 2.92 5.80
C GLN A 133 19.10 4.44 5.85
N SER A 134 20.08 4.98 6.57
CA SER A 134 20.35 6.42 6.70
C SER A 134 21.14 6.93 5.50
N ALA A 135 20.64 7.90 4.75
CA ALA A 135 21.44 8.55 3.71
C ALA A 135 22.50 9.52 4.25
N ARG A 136 22.56 9.76 5.57
CA ARG A 136 23.59 10.65 6.16
C ARG A 136 24.94 9.96 6.22
N ASN A 137 24.94 8.68 6.57
CA ASN A 137 26.15 7.91 6.87
C ASN A 137 26.09 6.47 6.34
N ASN A 138 25.06 6.13 5.56
CA ASN A 138 24.81 4.80 4.99
C ASN A 138 24.65 3.67 6.01
N ALA A 139 24.54 3.99 7.30
CA ALA A 139 24.25 3.02 8.34
C ALA A 139 22.88 2.39 8.09
N TRP A 140 22.77 1.09 8.35
CA TRP A 140 21.56 0.32 8.16
C TRP A 140 21.25 -0.50 9.41
N ASP A 141 19.97 -0.75 9.60
CA ASP A 141 19.45 -1.59 10.66
C ASP A 141 18.26 -2.41 10.14
N ILE A 142 18.02 -3.54 10.80
CA ILE A 142 16.82 -4.34 10.64
C ILE A 142 16.23 -4.55 12.01
N HIS A 143 14.95 -4.23 12.14
CA HIS A 143 14.20 -4.46 13.34
C HIS A 143 13.03 -5.40 13.05
N LYS A 144 12.54 -6.01 14.12
CA LYS A 144 11.34 -6.82 14.11
C LYS A 144 10.29 -6.18 15.02
N TYR A 145 9.05 -6.13 14.55
CA TYR A 145 7.91 -5.84 15.42
C TYR A 145 7.52 -7.11 16.17
N SER A 146 7.75 -7.11 17.49
CA SER A 146 7.58 -8.28 18.36
C SER A 146 6.26 -8.17 19.11
N ASP A 147 5.16 -8.43 18.43
CA ASP A 147 3.83 -8.67 19.02
C ASP A 147 3.07 -9.55 18.02
N TYR A 148 3.22 -10.88 18.11
CA TYR A 148 2.43 -11.83 17.35
C TYR A 148 1.48 -12.58 18.28
#